data_AF-A0A2N1JDQ0-F1
#
_entry.id   AF-A0A2N1JDQ0-F1
#
_cell.length_a   1.000
_cell.length_b   1.000
_cell.length_c   1.000
_cell.angle_alpha   90.00
_cell.angle_beta   90.00
_cell.angle_gamma   90.00
#
_symmetry.space_group_name_H-M   'P 1'
#
loop_
_entity.id
_entity.type
_entity.pdbx_description
1 polymer ?
#
loop_
_entity_poly.entity_id
_entity_poly.type
_entity_poly.pdbx_seq_one_letter_code
_entity_poly.pdbx_strand_id
1 'polypeptide(L)'
;MTLPKQSLFKKVVPVEVYPIVFITAFAVVGASWYLTRLARAPEVIWDKKNNPTPWNNVESGTLCKIMNINGKFDKQYRRDRL
;
A
#
# COMPACT_ATOMS: atom_id res chain seq x y z
N MET A 1 -43.19 -24.66 -0.43
CA MET A 1 -42.94 -23.63 0.61
C MET A 1 -41.69 -22.85 0.21
N THR A 2 -41.84 -21.68 -0.41
CA THR A 2 -40.73 -20.89 -0.97
C THR A 2 -40.32 -19.78 0.00
N LEU A 3 -39.11 -19.88 0.55
CA LEU A 3 -38.54 -18.88 1.47
C LEU A 3 -38.36 -17.54 0.73
N PRO A 4 -38.81 -16.40 1.31
CA PRO A 4 -38.59 -15.09 0.69
C PRO A 4 -37.09 -14.78 0.70
N LYS A 5 -36.51 -14.65 -0.50
CA LYS A 5 -35.14 -14.19 -0.70
C LYS A 5 -35.06 -12.71 -0.31
N GLN A 6 -34.85 -12.43 0.97
CA GLN A 6 -34.69 -11.07 1.45
C GLN A 6 -33.47 -10.44 0.77
N SER A 7 -33.70 -9.36 0.04
CA SER A 7 -32.64 -8.60 -0.61
C SER A 7 -31.79 -7.92 0.46
N LEU A 8 -30.54 -8.37 0.58
CA LEU A 8 -29.53 -7.82 1.49
C LEU A 8 -29.30 -6.31 1.30
N PHE A 9 -29.65 -5.77 0.13
CA PHE A 9 -29.40 -4.38 -0.25
C PHE A 9 -30.47 -3.37 0.22
N LYS A 10 -31.48 -3.79 0.97
CA LYS A 10 -32.54 -2.89 1.48
C LYS A 10 -32.36 -2.43 2.93
N LYS A 11 -31.31 -2.84 3.65
CA LYS A 11 -31.07 -2.36 5.01
C LYS A 11 -30.24 -1.08 5.00
N VAL A 12 -30.89 0.04 5.30
CA VAL A 12 -30.21 1.28 5.67
C VAL A 12 -29.43 0.98 6.95
N VAL A 13 -28.11 1.13 6.90
CA VAL A 13 -27.25 0.94 8.08
C VAL A 13 -27.47 2.09 9.08
N PRO A 14 -27.44 1.81 10.39
CA PRO A 14 -27.57 2.84 11.43
C PRO A 14 -26.53 3.95 11.24
N VAL A 15 -26.89 5.20 11.55
CA VAL A 15 -26.01 6.36 11.33
C VAL A 15 -24.72 6.28 12.16
N GLU A 16 -24.76 5.55 13.26
CA GLU A 16 -23.67 5.31 14.19
C GLU A 16 -22.59 4.37 13.61
N VAL A 17 -22.93 3.59 12.57
CA VAL A 17 -22.02 2.61 11.97
C VAL A 17 -21.10 3.24 10.91
N TYR A 18 -21.52 4.34 10.28
CA TYR A 18 -20.71 5.06 9.29
C TYR A 18 -19.29 5.42 9.76
N PRO A 19 -19.08 6.02 10.97
CA PRO A 19 -17.73 6.34 11.43
C PRO A 19 -16.85 5.10 11.63
N ILE A 20 -17.43 4.00 12.11
CA ILE A 20 -16.70 2.73 12.33
C ILE A 20 -16.22 2.19 10.98
N VAL A 21 -17.13 2.06 10.01
CA VAL A 21 -16.80 1.54 8.67
C VAL A 21 -15.79 2.43 7.97
N PHE A 22 -15.91 3.75 8.12
CA PHE A 22 -14.97 4.70 7.53
C PHE A 22 -13.54 4.50 8.07
N ILE A 23 -13.36 4.44 9.39
CA ILE A 23 -12.04 4.27 10.01
C ILE A 23 -11.45 2.91 9.66
N THR A 24 -12.26 1.84 9.69
CA THR A 24 -11.79 0.50 9.33
C THR A 24 -11.39 0.42 7.86
N ALA A 25 -12.19 0.99 6.96
CA ALA A 25 -11.84 1.04 5.54
C ALA A 25 -10.55 1.82 5.32
N PHE A 26 -10.41 2.99 5.96
CA PHE A 26 -9.20 3.79 5.88
C PHE A 26 -7.97 3.05 6.41
N ALA A 27 -8.10 2.32 7.51
CA ALA A 27 -7.02 1.51 8.06
C ALA A 27 -6.57 0.41 7.09
N VAL A 28 -7.50 -0.33 6.49
CA VAL A 28 -7.18 -1.39 5.51
C VAL A 28 -6.52 -0.81 4.26
N VAL A 29 -7.01 0.34 3.77
CA VAL A 29 -6.40 1.05 2.62
C VAL A 29 -4.99 1.51 2.97
N GLY A 30 -4.79 2.14 4.13
CA GLY A 30 -3.48 2.59 4.59
C GLY A 30 -2.47 1.44 4.76
N ALA A 31 -2.90 0.33 5.36
CA ALA A 31 -2.09 -0.87 5.49
C ALA A 31 -1.71 -1.48 4.13
N SER A 32 -2.68 -1.58 3.22
CA SER A 32 -2.46 -2.11 1.86
C SER A 32 -1.50 -1.23 1.06
N TRP A 33 -1.65 0.09 1.18
CA TRP A 33 -0.73 1.05 0.57
C TRP A 33 0.69 0.90 1.11
N TYR A 34 0.84 0.76 2.44
CA TYR A 34 2.14 0.60 3.08
C TYR A 34 2.82 -0.71 2.70
N LEU A 35 2.08 -1.83 2.68
CA LEU A 35 2.58 -3.12 2.19
C LEU A 35 3.05 -3.01 0.74
N THR A 36 2.28 -2.32 -0.10
CA THR A 36 2.67 -2.08 -1.48
C THR A 36 3.99 -1.29 -1.54
N ARG A 37 4.15 -0.23 -0.74
CA ARG A 37 5.40 0.57 -0.66
C ARG A 37 6.59 -0.28 -0.23
N LEU A 38 6.44 -1.16 0.77
CA LEU A 38 7.49 -2.07 1.25
C LEU A 38 7.86 -3.12 0.21
N ALA A 39 6.87 -3.68 -0.49
CA ALA A 39 7.12 -4.55 -1.63
C ALA A 39 7.92 -3.84 -2.73
N ARG A 40 7.94 -2.50 -2.77
CA ARG A 40 8.70 -1.70 -3.75
C ARG A 40 10.11 -1.33 -3.31
N ALA A 41 10.58 -1.81 -2.17
CA ALA A 41 11.88 -1.44 -1.64
C ALA A 41 13.03 -2.09 -2.46
N PRO A 42 14.22 -1.45 -2.52
CA PRO A 42 15.34 -1.92 -3.35
C PRO A 42 15.94 -3.25 -2.87
N GLU A 43 15.65 -3.69 -1.64
CA GLU A 43 16.03 -5.00 -1.11
C GLU A 43 15.11 -6.14 -1.57
N VAL A 44 13.94 -5.85 -2.13
CA VAL A 44 12.95 -6.87 -2.52
C VAL A 44 13.13 -7.25 -4.00
N ILE A 45 13.35 -8.54 -4.26
CA ILE A 45 13.49 -9.09 -5.61
C ILE A 45 12.16 -9.71 -6.05
N TRP A 46 11.48 -9.09 -7.02
CA TRP A 46 10.31 -9.68 -7.68
C TRP A 46 10.70 -10.45 -8.94
N ASP A 47 11.56 -9.87 -9.78
CA ASP A 47 12.09 -10.53 -10.97
C ASP A 47 13.53 -11.05 -10.76
N LYS A 48 13.65 -12.35 -10.45
CA LYS A 48 14.96 -13.00 -10.31
C LYS A 48 15.71 -13.22 -11.63
N LYS A 49 15.04 -13.15 -12.77
CA LYS A 49 15.62 -13.50 -14.08
C LYS A 49 16.20 -12.27 -14.78
N ASN A 50 15.46 -11.17 -14.82
CA ASN A 50 15.89 -9.96 -15.53
C ASN A 50 16.48 -8.89 -14.59
N ASN A 51 16.19 -8.93 -13.30
CA ASN A 51 16.68 -7.95 -12.32
C ASN A 51 17.01 -8.60 -10.96
N PRO A 52 17.99 -9.52 -10.91
CA PRO A 52 18.34 -10.22 -9.67
C PRO A 52 18.94 -9.32 -8.59
N THR A 53 19.42 -8.12 -8.94
CA THR A 53 20.13 -7.20 -8.03
C THR A 53 19.55 -5.78 -8.11
N PRO A 54 18.30 -5.56 -7.65
CA PRO A 54 17.61 -4.28 -7.78
C PRO A 54 18.35 -3.11 -7.10
N TRP A 55 19.07 -3.37 -6.01
CA TRP A 55 19.86 -2.38 -5.27
C TRP A 55 20.97 -1.73 -6.09
N ASN A 56 21.48 -2.37 -7.15
CA ASN A 56 22.53 -1.77 -8.00
C ASN A 56 22.02 -0.57 -8.82
N ASN A 57 20.69 -0.39 -8.94
CA ASN A 57 20.10 0.73 -9.66
C ASN A 57 19.84 1.95 -8.77
N VAL A 58 20.19 1.88 -7.48
CA VAL A 58 20.01 2.99 -6.55
C VAL A 58 21.17 3.97 -6.72
N GLU A 59 20.87 5.17 -7.24
CA GLU A 59 21.86 6.23 -7.39
C GLU A 59 22.32 6.77 -6.03
N SER A 60 23.60 7.18 -5.94
CA SER A 60 24.14 7.86 -4.76
C SER A 60 23.37 9.16 -4.48
N GLY A 61 23.14 9.46 -3.20
CA GLY A 61 22.36 10.65 -2.80
C GLY A 61 20.84 10.47 -2.86
N THR A 62 20.35 9.24 -3.09
CA THR A 62 18.91 8.93 -3.13
C THR A 62 18.37 8.48 -1.77
N LEU A 63 17.28 9.10 -1.30
CA LEU A 63 16.56 8.66 -0.11
C LEU A 63 15.74 7.40 -0.40
N CYS A 64 16.14 6.27 0.16
CA CYS A 64 15.38 5.01 0.07
C CYS A 64 14.24 4.92 1.09
N LYS A 65 14.45 5.54 2.26
CA LYS A 65 13.47 5.57 3.36
C LYS A 65 12.27 6.46 3.00
N ILE A 66 11.16 6.28 3.71
CA ILE A 66 9.94 7.08 3.48
C ILE A 66 10.16 8.54 3.88
N MET A 67 10.89 8.77 4.96
CA MET A 67 11.22 10.09 5.44
C MET A 67 12.61 10.09 6.07
N ASN A 68 13.30 11.21 5.95
CA ASN A 68 14.48 11.51 6.73
C ASN A 68 14.29 12.85 7.42
N ILE A 69 14.56 12.88 8.72
CA ILE A 69 14.32 14.06 9.56
C ILE A 69 15.52 15.02 9.52
N ASN A 70 16.74 14.48 9.36
CA ASN A 70 17.96 15.26 9.55
C ASN A 70 18.79 15.50 8.28
N GLY A 71 18.63 14.69 7.24
CA GLY A 71 19.46 14.78 6.04
C GLY A 71 18.68 15.23 4.81
N LYS A 72 19.33 16.07 4.01
CA LYS A 72 18.87 16.45 2.67
C LYS A 72 19.41 15.45 1.66
N PHE A 73 18.54 14.98 0.80
CA PHE A 73 18.86 14.11 -0.32
C PHE A 73 18.34 14.75 -1.59
N ASP A 74 19.06 14.59 -2.69
CA ASP A 74 18.71 15.23 -3.96
C ASP A 74 17.52 14.53 -4.63
N LYS A 75 17.32 13.24 -4.33
CA LYS A 75 16.32 12.39 -4.98
C LYS A 75 15.61 11.48 -3.98
N GLN A 76 14.36 11.13 -4.31
CA GLN A 76 13.59 10.09 -3.62
C GLN A 76 13.61 8.81 -4.46
N TYR A 77 13.90 7.68 -3.82
CA TYR A 77 13.91 6.40 -4.52
C TYR A 77 12.49 6.03 -5.00
N ARG A 78 12.41 5.65 -6.26
CA ARG A 78 11.21 5.08 -6.89
C ARG A 78 11.64 3.84 -7.66
N ARG A 79 10.90 2.74 -7.52
CA ARG A 79 11.11 1.58 -8.39
C ARG A 79 10.46 1.86 -9.75
N ASP A 80 11.25 1.79 -10.82
CA ASP A 80 10.75 1.94 -12.18
C ASP A 80 10.35 0.61 -12.81
N ARG A 81 10.90 -0.48 -12.29
CA ARG A 81 10.76 -1.85 -12.81
C ARG A 81 10.54 -2.82 -11.65
N LEU A 82 9.81 -3.91 -11.90
CA LEU A 82 9.62 -5.03 -10.97
C LEU A 82 10.76 -6.04 -11.12
#